data_AF-A0A846BLG4-F1
#
_entry.id   AF-A0A846BLG4-F1
#
_cell.length_a   1.000
_cell.length_b   1.000
_cell.length_c   1.000
_cell.angle_alpha   90.00
_cell.angle_beta   90.00
_cell.angle_gamma   90.00
#
_symmetry.space_group_name_H-M   'P 1'
#
loop_
_entity.id
_entity.type
_entity.pdbx_description
1 polymer ?
#
loop_
_entity_poly.entity_id
_entity_poly.type
_entity_poly.pdbx_seq_one_letter_code
_entity_poly.pdbx_strand_id
1 'polypeptide(L)'
;MKIQEIKQEVLSLTCTSTTQQLRKERPDLTKGRDLRYKREWTDIWEKLKILRLQEEDLSLEDLEQSEKMLQESLLKIGRIAGLSDDKIEIDWQRIQLEAQFGDVHIEEL
;
A
#
# COMPACT_ATOMS: atom_id res chain seq x y z
N MET A 1 18.01 14.26 -15.22
CA MET A 1 16.73 15.00 -15.33
C MET A 1 16.91 16.50 -15.19
N LYS A 2 16.13 17.25 -15.96
CA LYS A 2 15.92 18.70 -15.81
C LYS A 2 15.08 18.97 -14.56
N ILE A 3 15.18 20.17 -13.98
CA ILE A 3 14.43 20.53 -12.75
C ILE A 3 12.91 20.40 -12.93
N GLN A 4 12.39 20.69 -14.13
CA GLN A 4 10.96 20.57 -14.42
C GLN A 4 10.48 19.11 -14.40
N GLU A 5 11.27 18.19 -14.92
CA GLU A 5 10.96 16.75 -14.89
C GLU A 5 10.89 16.24 -13.45
N ILE A 6 11.86 16.63 -12.60
CA ILE A 6 11.88 16.21 -11.18
C ILE A 6 10.65 16.74 -10.45
N LYS A 7 10.25 17.99 -10.71
CA LYS A 7 9.03 18.57 -10.14
C LYS A 7 7.78 17.77 -10.55
N GLN A 8 7.66 17.44 -11.83
CA GLN A 8 6.52 16.67 -12.32
C GLN A 8 6.46 15.28 -11.69
N GLU A 9 7.60 14.59 -11.58
CA GLU A 9 7.66 13.28 -10.94
C GLU A 9 7.32 13.35 -9.45
N VAL A 10 7.86 14.33 -8.71
CA VAL A 10 7.51 14.51 -7.29
C VAL A 10 6.01 14.77 -7.13
N LEU A 11 5.44 15.68 -7.93
CA LEU A 11 4.02 16.00 -7.90
C LEU A 11 3.14 14.78 -8.22
N SER A 12 3.54 13.97 -9.20
CA SER A 12 2.88 12.73 -9.56
C SER A 12 2.94 11.70 -8.44
N LEU A 13 4.12 11.51 -7.82
CA LEU A 13 4.31 10.55 -6.73
C LEU A 13 3.53 10.92 -5.47
N THR A 14 3.32 12.21 -5.23
CA THR A 14 2.57 12.70 -4.07
C THR A 14 1.10 12.96 -4.37
N CYS A 15 0.61 12.66 -5.58
CA CYS A 15 -0.76 12.94 -6.04
C CYS A 15 -1.17 14.41 -5.89
N THR A 16 -0.25 15.35 -6.10
CA THR A 16 -0.50 16.80 -5.97
C THR A 16 -0.28 17.51 -7.29
N SER A 17 -1.11 18.51 -7.62
CA SER A 17 -1.04 19.20 -8.91
C SER A 17 -0.13 20.44 -8.90
N THR A 18 0.11 21.02 -7.72
CA THR A 18 0.91 22.25 -7.59
C THR A 18 1.85 22.20 -6.39
N THR A 19 2.93 23.00 -6.45
CA THR A 19 3.86 23.15 -5.32
C THR A 19 3.18 23.75 -4.07
N GLN A 20 2.12 24.54 -4.24
CA GLN A 20 1.33 25.05 -3.11
C GLN A 20 0.54 23.94 -2.44
N GLN A 21 -0.08 23.06 -3.23
CA GLN A 21 -0.80 21.89 -2.75
C GLN A 21 0.15 20.93 -2.03
N LEU A 22 1.33 20.66 -2.61
CA LEU A 22 2.38 19.86 -1.97
C LEU A 22 2.77 20.41 -0.59
N ARG A 23 2.90 21.73 -0.43
CA ARG A 23 3.22 22.35 0.86
C ARG A 23 2.13 22.20 1.91
N LYS A 24 0.87 22.15 1.48
CA LYS A 24 -0.30 22.02 2.36
C LYS A 24 -0.50 20.57 2.79
N GLU A 25 -0.44 19.65 1.83
CA GLU A 25 -0.77 18.23 2.04
C GLU A 25 0.42 17.40 2.51
N ARG A 26 1.65 17.77 2.11
CA ARG A 26 2.90 17.09 2.49
C ARG A 26 3.90 18.06 3.12
N PRO A 27 3.60 18.62 4.31
CA PRO A 27 4.52 19.49 5.03
C PRO A 27 5.78 18.74 5.46
N ASP A 28 5.72 17.43 5.67
CA ASP A 28 6.85 16.54 5.94
C ASP A 28 7.93 16.59 4.85
N LEU A 29 7.52 16.70 3.58
CA LEU A 29 8.44 16.76 2.44
C LEU A 29 8.95 18.18 2.18
N THR A 30 8.26 19.23 2.64
CA THR A 30 8.50 20.61 2.20
C THR A 30 8.91 21.58 3.31
N LYS A 31 8.65 21.26 4.59
CA LYS A 31 8.94 22.15 5.73
C LYS A 31 10.45 22.36 5.89
N GLY A 32 10.87 23.64 5.92
CA GLY A 32 12.27 24.03 6.05
C GLY A 32 13.10 23.94 4.77
N ARG A 33 12.49 23.57 3.62
CA ARG A 33 13.19 23.45 2.33
C ARG A 33 12.87 24.60 1.39
N ASP A 34 13.88 25.10 0.68
CA ASP A 34 13.70 26.10 -0.38
C ASP A 34 13.53 25.44 -1.76
N LEU A 35 12.27 25.25 -2.15
CA LEU A 35 11.86 24.64 -3.41
C LEU A 35 12.18 25.48 -4.68
N ARG A 36 12.94 26.56 -4.55
CA ARG A 36 13.55 27.24 -5.71
C ARG A 36 14.76 26.49 -6.25
N TYR A 37 15.45 25.72 -5.39
CA TYR A 37 16.68 25.01 -5.77
C TYR A 37 16.41 23.60 -6.25
N LYS A 38 17.11 23.19 -7.31
CA LYS A 38 17.03 21.83 -7.86
C LYS A 38 17.36 20.76 -6.83
N ARG A 39 18.37 21.02 -5.98
CA ARG A 39 18.86 20.09 -4.95
C ARG A 39 17.72 19.62 -4.03
N GLU A 40 16.91 20.55 -3.54
CA GLU A 40 15.78 20.20 -2.66
C GLU A 40 14.76 19.30 -3.34
N TRP A 41 14.48 19.52 -4.63
CA TRP A 41 13.59 18.64 -5.39
C TRP A 41 14.18 17.26 -5.61
N THR A 42 15.49 17.17 -5.88
CA THR A 42 16.18 15.89 -6.02
C THR A 42 16.15 15.11 -4.72
N ASP A 43 16.44 15.74 -3.58
CA ASP A 43 16.38 15.11 -2.26
C ASP A 43 14.98 14.57 -1.93
N ILE A 44 13.92 15.34 -2.23
CA ILE A 44 12.53 14.91 -2.03
C ILE A 44 12.22 13.71 -2.92
N TRP A 45 12.62 13.77 -4.18
CA TRP A 45 12.39 12.69 -5.15
C TRP A 45 13.10 11.40 -4.77
N GLU A 46 14.36 11.46 -4.32
CA GLU A 46 15.11 10.30 -3.85
C GLU A 46 14.45 9.67 -2.62
N LYS A 47 13.99 10.49 -1.66
CA LYS A 47 13.24 10.01 -0.51
C LYS A 47 11.95 9.30 -0.89
N LEU A 48 11.19 9.88 -1.82
CA LEU A 48 9.95 9.27 -2.31
C LEU A 48 10.22 7.95 -3.02
N LYS A 49 11.32 7.84 -3.78
CA LYS A 49 11.73 6.58 -4.39
C LYS A 49 12.09 5.52 -3.36
N ILE A 50 12.81 5.88 -2.30
CA ILE A 50 13.16 4.94 -1.24
C ILE A 50 11.91 4.47 -0.51
N LEU A 51 11.01 5.40 -0.15
CA LEU A 51 9.73 5.06 0.48
C LEU A 51 8.88 4.16 -0.41
N ARG A 52 8.82 4.46 -1.71
CA ARG A 52 8.13 3.61 -2.68
C ARG A 52 8.78 2.23 -2.82
N LEU A 53 10.11 2.14 -2.84
CA LEU A 53 10.83 0.85 -2.81
C LEU A 53 10.66 0.10 -1.48
N GLN A 54 10.22 0.78 -0.42
CA GLN A 54 9.93 0.17 0.88
C GLN A 54 8.45 -0.20 1.03
N GLU A 55 7.55 0.47 0.31
CA GLU A 55 6.10 0.23 0.31
C GLU A 55 5.63 -0.65 -0.88
N GLU A 56 6.38 -0.71 -1.98
CA GLU A 56 6.19 -1.68 -3.07
C GLU A 56 7.04 -2.93 -2.80
N ASP A 57 6.41 -3.97 -2.24
CA ASP A 57 6.30 -5.28 -2.91
C ASP A 57 5.42 -6.21 -2.06
N LEU A 58 4.12 -5.91 -2.02
CA LEU A 58 3.11 -6.97 -1.92
C LEU A 58 2.60 -7.14 -3.35
N SER A 59 3.26 -8.01 -4.11
CA SER A 59 2.76 -8.37 -5.42
C SER A 59 1.45 -9.17 -5.27
N LEU A 60 0.66 -9.24 -6.34
CA LEU A 60 -0.50 -10.14 -6.38
C LEU A 60 -0.08 -11.58 -6.05
N GLU A 61 1.12 -11.98 -6.48
CA GLU A 61 1.69 -13.29 -6.22
C GLU A 61 2.01 -13.50 -4.73
N ASP A 62 2.48 -12.47 -4.02
CA ASP A 62 2.71 -12.53 -2.56
C ASP A 62 1.39 -12.66 -1.77
N LEU A 63 0.32 -12.01 -2.27
CA LEU A 63 -1.02 -12.13 -1.72
C LEU A 63 -1.60 -13.53 -1.94
N GLU A 64 -1.48 -14.08 -3.15
CA GLU A 64 -1.91 -15.45 -3.48
C GLU A 64 -1.15 -16.50 -2.66
N GLN A 65 0.16 -16.31 -2.49
CA GLN A 65 0.97 -17.19 -1.64
C GLN A 65 0.56 -17.11 -0.17
N SER A 66 0.28 -15.90 0.32
CA SER A 66 -0.19 -15.70 1.70
C SER A 66 -1.56 -16.34 1.95
N GLU A 67 -2.49 -16.23 0.99
CA GLU A 67 -3.80 -16.89 1.05
C GLU A 67 -3.65 -18.42 1.12
N LYS A 68 -2.80 -18.98 0.28
CA LYS A 68 -2.50 -20.42 0.29
C LYS A 68 -1.92 -20.87 1.64
N MET A 69 -0.97 -20.11 2.19
CA MET A 69 -0.38 -20.41 3.50
C MET A 69 -1.41 -20.38 4.63
N LEU A 70 -2.37 -19.45 4.57
CA LEU A 70 -3.47 -19.36 5.53
C LEU A 70 -4.39 -20.58 5.44
N GLN A 71 -4.78 -20.97 4.22
CA GLN A 71 -5.63 -22.15 4.00
C GLN A 71 -4.96 -23.43 4.53
N GLU A 72 -3.68 -23.64 4.22
CA GLU A 72 -2.90 -24.79 4.69
C GLU A 72 -2.77 -24.81 6.22
N SER A 73 -2.58 -23.64 6.83
CA SER A 73 -2.48 -23.49 8.28
C SER A 73 -3.81 -23.78 8.98
N LEU A 74 -4.93 -23.29 8.42
CA LEU A 74 -6.28 -23.55 8.92
C LEU A 74 -6.59 -25.05 8.87
N LEU A 75 -6.26 -25.71 7.77
CA LEU A 75 -6.44 -27.16 7.60
C LEU A 75 -5.59 -27.95 8.61
N LYS A 76 -4.34 -27.56 8.81
CA LYS A 76 -3.44 -28.22 9.76
C LYS A 76 -3.93 -28.06 11.21
N ILE A 77 -4.27 -26.85 11.63
CA ILE A 77 -4.74 -26.58 12.98
C ILE A 77 -6.11 -27.21 13.21
N GLY A 78 -7.02 -27.13 12.24
CA GLY A 78 -8.35 -27.73 12.33
C GLY A 78 -8.30 -29.24 12.53
N ARG A 79 -7.43 -29.94 11.80
CA ARG A 79 -7.20 -31.38 11.98
C ARG A 79 -6.61 -31.70 13.35
N ILE A 80 -5.66 -30.91 13.84
CA ILE A 80 -5.08 -31.07 15.19
C ILE A 80 -6.15 -30.87 16.27
N ALA A 81 -7.06 -29.91 16.06
CA ALA A 81 -8.20 -29.65 16.93
C ALA A 81 -9.34 -30.68 16.81
N GLY A 82 -9.21 -31.68 15.93
CA GLY A 82 -10.22 -32.73 15.72
C GLY A 82 -11.44 -32.28 14.93
N LEU A 83 -11.34 -31.18 14.16
CA LEU A 83 -12.39 -30.76 13.23
C LEU A 83 -12.41 -31.67 12.00
N SER A 84 -13.61 -31.91 11.45
CA SER A 84 -13.77 -32.56 10.16
C SER A 84 -13.34 -31.62 9.03
N ASP A 85 -12.86 -32.18 7.93
CA ASP A 85 -12.46 -31.41 6.75
C ASP A 85 -13.62 -30.53 6.23
N ASP A 86 -14.88 -31.01 6.30
CA ASP A 86 -16.07 -30.23 5.93
C ASP A 86 -16.23 -28.96 6.79
N LYS A 87 -15.89 -29.02 8.08
CA LYS A 87 -16.04 -27.89 8.99
C LYS A 87 -14.93 -26.85 8.79
N ILE A 88 -13.73 -27.32 8.45
CA ILE A 88 -12.60 -26.47 8.07
C ILE A 88 -12.91 -25.71 6.78
N GLU A 89 -13.51 -26.38 5.79
CA GLU A 89 -13.90 -25.78 4.51
C GLU A 89 -15.00 -24.71 4.70
N ILE A 90 -15.99 -24.98 5.54
CA ILE A 90 -17.02 -23.98 5.89
C ILE A 90 -16.41 -22.75 6.57
N ASP A 91 -15.43 -22.95 7.47
CA ASP A 91 -14.75 -21.83 8.12
C ASP A 91 -13.86 -21.05 7.14
N TRP A 92 -13.22 -21.72 6.18
CA TRP A 92 -12.49 -21.05 5.09
C TRP A 92 -13.40 -20.18 4.22
N GLN A 93 -14.54 -20.72 3.80
CA GLN A 93 -15.53 -19.98 3.00
C GLN A 93 -16.10 -18.77 3.76
N ARG A 94 -16.28 -18.90 5.08
CA ARG A 94 -16.70 -17.76 5.93
C ARG A 94 -15.64 -16.65 5.93
N ILE A 95 -14.37 -16.99 6.09
CA ILE A 95 -13.25 -16.02 6.08
C ILE A 95 -13.19 -15.28 4.74
N GLN A 96 -13.34 -16.00 3.62
CA GLN A 96 -13.35 -15.37 2.30
C GLN A 96 -14.54 -14.40 2.12
N LEU A 97 -15.73 -14.77 2.59
CA LEU A 97 -16.90 -13.89 2.54
C LEU A 97 -16.71 -12.65 3.44
N GLU A 98 -16.25 -12.82 4.66
CA GLU A 98 -15.99 -11.69 5.58
C GLU A 98 -14.95 -10.72 5.00
N ALA A 99 -13.91 -11.23 4.34
CA ALA A 99 -12.92 -10.41 3.64
C ALA A 99 -13.54 -9.59 2.48
N GLN A 100 -14.52 -10.15 1.76
CA GLN A 100 -15.23 -9.43 0.68
C GLN A 100 -16.14 -8.32 1.21
N PHE A 101 -16.71 -8.47 2.41
CA PHE A 101 -17.60 -7.47 3.01
C PHE A 101 -16.88 -6.44 3.89
N GLY A 102 -15.66 -6.72 4.33
CA GLY A 102 -14.85 -5.80 5.14
C GLY A 102 -14.44 -4.51 4.40
N ASP A 103 -14.37 -4.56 3.06
CA ASP A 103 -13.87 -3.46 2.22
C ASP A 103 -14.96 -2.59 1.56
N VAL A 104 -16.25 -2.88 1.77
CA VAL A 104 -17.34 -2.04 1.24
C VAL A 104 -17.72 -0.97 2.28
N HIS A 105 -16.84 0.00 2.49
CA HIS A 105 -17.24 1.35 2.92
C HIS A 105 -17.15 2.28 1.72
N ILE A 106 -18.11 2.12 0.80
CA ILE A 106 -18.43 3.18 -0.15
C ILE A 106 -19.33 4.15 0.63
N GLU A 107 -18.74 5.18 1.24
CA GLU A 107 -19.48 6.40 1.52
C GLU A 107 -19.83 7.03 0.16
N GLU A 108 -20.98 6.66 -0.40
CA GLU A 108 -21.65 7.45 -1.43
C GLU A 108 -22.20 8.73 -0.76
N LEU A 109 -21.62 9.87 -1.16
CA LEU A 109 -22.11 11.23 -0.91
C LEU A 109 -23.47 11.47 -1.57
#